data_AF-A0A0R1Y0P1-F1
#
_entry.id   AF-A0A0R1Y0P1-F1
#
_cell.length_a   1.000
_cell.length_b   1.000
_cell.length_c   1.000
_cell.angle_alpha   90.00
_cell.angle_beta   90.00
_cell.angle_gamma   90.00
#
_symmetry.space_group_name_H-M   'P 1'
#
loop_
_entity.id
_entity.type
_entity.pdbx_description
1 polymer ?
#
loop_
_entity_poly.entity_id
_entity_poly.type
_entity_poly.pdbx_seq_one_letter_code
_entity_poly.pdbx_strand_id
1 'polypeptide(L)'
;MKRGFTLSESNLADLLPYSYAELLDRVSQKLKPKRFEHVQRVADTAEKLAQKYGADVTRARVAGIVHDYAKDLPDEAFKQVILSQQLDPALLGYNNGIWHGVVGTYFIQRDLQIYDPAILSAVGKHTIGAPKMSKLDQIIFIADFIEPGREFPGVDAARKAAETSLAAGVAFELAQTLNFLVSKKQKIYPKTIASYNAWVVHN
;
A
#
# COMPACT_ATOMS: atom_id res chain seq x y z
N MET A 1 10.03 5.34 27.68
CA MET A 1 11.22 5.48 26.80
C MET A 1 10.74 5.68 25.36
N LYS A 2 10.48 6.93 24.93
CA LYS A 2 10.04 7.24 23.58
C LYS A 2 11.27 7.36 22.68
N ARG A 3 11.56 6.38 21.83
CA ARG A 3 12.53 6.57 20.73
C ARG A 3 11.80 7.29 19.60
N GLY A 4 11.71 8.61 19.70
CA GLY A 4 11.28 9.45 18.59
C GLY A 4 12.47 9.67 17.67
N PHE A 5 12.52 8.93 16.57
CA PHE A 5 13.39 9.29 15.45
C PHE A 5 12.69 10.43 14.70
N THR A 6 13.24 11.63 14.77
CA THR A 6 12.89 12.73 13.87
C THR A 6 13.37 12.35 12.48
N LEU A 7 12.44 12.11 11.56
CA LEU A 7 12.74 12.20 10.13
C LEU A 7 13.49 13.52 9.91
N SER A 8 14.57 13.52 9.12
CA SER A 8 15.22 14.78 8.77
C SER A 8 14.19 15.65 8.05
N GLU A 9 13.79 16.76 8.66
CA GLU A 9 12.74 17.65 8.14
C GLU A 9 13.00 18.08 6.68
N SER A 10 14.28 18.13 6.28
CA SER A 10 14.71 18.42 4.91
C SER A 10 14.14 17.47 3.85
N ASN A 11 14.04 16.16 4.15
CA ASN A 11 13.58 15.16 3.17
C ASN A 11 12.05 15.08 3.09
N LEU A 12 11.35 15.59 4.11
CA LEU A 12 9.89 15.58 4.15
C LEU A 12 9.29 16.76 3.39
N ALA A 13 9.95 17.93 3.48
CA ALA A 13 9.53 19.16 2.78
C ALA A 13 9.50 18.99 1.25
N ASP A 14 10.33 18.10 0.70
CA ASP A 14 10.33 17.75 -0.73
C ASP A 14 9.11 16.89 -1.13
N LEU A 15 8.48 16.21 -0.16
CA LEU A 15 7.40 15.26 -0.41
C LEU A 15 6.02 15.83 -0.09
N LEU A 16 5.93 16.73 0.90
CA LEU A 16 4.69 17.24 1.46
C LEU A 16 4.75 18.77 1.62
N PRO A 17 3.66 19.50 1.34
CA PRO A 17 3.58 20.94 1.60
C PRO A 17 3.30 21.28 3.08
N TYR A 18 3.33 20.29 3.97
CA TYR A 18 2.98 20.41 5.39
C TYR A 18 3.75 19.38 6.23
N SER A 19 3.69 19.51 7.56
CA SER A 19 4.38 18.62 8.48
C SER A 19 3.80 17.20 8.52
N TYR A 20 4.58 16.24 9.03
CA TYR A 20 4.10 14.87 9.22
C TYR A 20 2.91 14.79 10.18
N ALA A 21 2.88 15.66 11.20
CA ALA A 21 1.75 15.73 12.14
C ALA A 21 0.46 16.17 11.43
N GLU A 22 0.54 17.16 10.53
CA GLU A 22 -0.59 17.58 9.71
C GLU A 22 -1.02 16.50 8.71
N LEU A 23 -0.07 15.72 8.16
CA LEU A 23 -0.41 14.55 7.35
C LEU A 23 -1.29 13.56 8.15
N LEU A 24 -0.86 13.23 9.37
CA LEU A 24 -1.60 12.31 10.25
C LEU A 24 -3.00 12.83 10.56
N ASP A 25 -3.14 14.12 10.87
CA ASP A 25 -4.44 14.74 11.13
C ASP A 25 -5.38 14.62 9.91
N ARG A 26 -4.89 15.04 8.73
CA ARG A 26 -5.65 14.95 7.46
C ARG A 26 -6.08 13.53 7.13
N VAL A 27 -5.22 12.54 7.36
CA VAL A 27 -5.51 11.12 7.10
C VAL A 27 -6.51 10.57 8.13
N SER A 28 -6.38 10.95 9.40
CA SER A 28 -7.30 10.50 10.47
C SER A 28 -8.74 10.95 10.23
N GLN A 29 -8.95 12.11 9.60
CA GLN A 29 -10.28 12.65 9.28
C GLN A 29 -10.98 11.90 8.13
N LYS A 30 -10.26 11.10 7.35
CA LYS A 30 -10.80 10.35 6.20
C LYS A 30 -11.04 8.87 6.49
N LEU A 31 -10.43 8.34 7.54
CA LEU A 31 -10.43 6.92 7.86
C LEU A 31 -11.21 6.64 9.13
N LYS A 32 -11.85 5.47 9.19
CA LYS A 32 -12.40 4.97 10.45
C LYS A 32 -11.26 4.74 11.47
N PRO A 33 -11.52 4.85 12.79
CA PRO A 33 -10.47 4.73 13.80
C PRO A 33 -9.59 3.47 13.67
N LYS A 34 -10.20 2.29 13.49
CA LYS A 34 -9.46 1.03 13.29
C LYS A 34 -8.54 1.04 12.06
N ARG A 35 -8.96 1.73 10.99
CA ARG A 35 -8.18 1.88 9.76
C ARG A 35 -7.04 2.87 9.96
N PHE A 36 -7.26 3.93 10.73
CA PHE A 36 -6.19 4.87 11.08
C PHE A 36 -5.12 4.21 11.96
N GLU A 37 -5.49 3.33 12.89
CA GLU A 37 -4.52 2.52 13.64
C GLU A 37 -3.75 1.56 12.72
N HIS A 38 -4.44 0.94 11.75
CA HIS A 38 -3.81 0.08 10.73
C HIS A 38 -2.74 0.83 9.94
N VAL A 39 -3.05 1.98 9.33
CA VAL A 39 -2.07 2.71 8.51
C VAL A 39 -0.86 3.19 9.31
N GLN A 40 -1.03 3.51 10.60
CA GLN A 40 0.09 3.83 11.49
C GLN A 40 1.02 2.62 11.68
N ARG A 41 0.46 1.43 11.92
CA ARG A 41 1.25 0.19 12.06
C ARG A 41 1.90 -0.23 10.73
N VAL A 42 1.24 0.02 9.60
CA VAL A 42 1.84 -0.17 8.26
C VAL A 42 3.02 0.79 8.06
N ALA A 43 2.88 2.07 8.41
CA ALA A 43 3.98 3.03 8.31
C ALA A 43 5.19 2.64 9.17
N ASP A 44 4.97 2.19 10.40
CA ASP A 44 6.03 1.71 11.29
C ASP A 44 6.70 0.44 10.74
N THR A 45 5.92 -0.46 10.16
CA THR A 45 6.42 -1.69 9.51
C THR A 45 7.24 -1.35 8.26
N ALA A 46 6.74 -0.43 7.44
CA ALA A 46 7.39 0.04 6.22
C ALA A 46 8.72 0.74 6.51
N GLU A 47 8.79 1.56 7.56
CA GLU A 47 10.03 2.17 8.04
C GLU A 47 11.08 1.11 8.39
N LYS A 48 10.72 0.09 9.18
CA LYS A 48 11.63 -0.99 9.57
C LYS A 48 12.15 -1.76 8.36
N LEU A 49 11.27 -2.09 7.43
CA LEU A 49 11.65 -2.76 6.17
C LEU A 49 12.55 -1.87 5.31
N ALA A 50 12.26 -0.57 5.22
CA ALA A 50 13.08 0.37 4.46
C ALA A 50 14.50 0.52 5.04
N GLN A 51 14.62 0.62 6.36
CA GLN A 51 15.91 0.62 7.06
C GLN A 51 16.69 -0.68 6.78
N LYS A 52 16.02 -1.83 6.89
CA LYS A 52 16.65 -3.14 6.69
C LYS A 52 17.13 -3.36 5.25
N TYR A 53 16.32 -2.99 4.27
CA TYR A 53 16.58 -3.29 2.86
C TYR A 53 17.16 -2.13 2.06
N GLY A 54 17.56 -1.04 2.73
CA GLY A 54 18.19 0.13 2.11
C GLY A 54 17.27 0.81 1.09
N ALA A 55 16.08 1.21 1.54
CA ALA A 55 15.15 2.06 0.81
C ALA A 55 14.96 3.40 1.54
N ASP A 56 14.32 4.36 0.89
CA ASP A 56 14.01 5.67 1.46
C ASP A 56 12.98 5.54 2.60
N VAL A 57 13.44 5.77 3.82
CA VAL A 57 12.63 5.66 5.04
C VAL A 57 11.50 6.69 5.08
N THR A 58 11.75 7.92 4.61
CA THR A 58 10.76 9.01 4.62
C THR A 58 9.62 8.66 3.68
N ARG A 59 9.93 8.24 2.45
CA ARG A 59 8.93 7.79 1.48
C ARG A 59 8.17 6.56 1.96
N ALA A 60 8.85 5.60 2.60
CA ALA A 60 8.21 4.41 3.17
C ALA A 60 7.18 4.76 4.24
N ARG A 61 7.51 5.67 5.16
CA ARG A 61 6.55 6.13 6.18
C ARG A 61 5.37 6.87 5.57
N VAL A 62 5.62 7.82 4.67
CA VAL A 62 4.54 8.59 4.02
C VAL A 62 3.63 7.65 3.23
N ALA A 63 4.18 6.78 2.38
CA ALA A 63 3.40 5.81 1.61
C ALA A 63 2.62 4.85 2.52
N GLY A 64 3.20 4.40 3.63
CA GLY A 64 2.52 3.56 4.61
C GLY A 64 1.33 4.26 5.27
N ILE A 65 1.43 5.55 5.57
CA ILE A 65 0.31 6.34 6.11
C ILE A 65 -0.82 6.51 5.09
N VAL A 66 -0.50 6.73 3.81
CA VAL A 66 -1.50 7.10 2.80
C VAL A 66 -2.01 5.95 1.94
N HIS A 67 -1.45 4.73 2.03
CA HIS A 67 -1.82 3.61 1.15
C HIS A 67 -3.33 3.32 1.11
N ASP A 68 -3.98 3.45 2.27
CA ASP A 68 -5.39 3.16 2.47
C ASP A 68 -6.25 4.44 2.53
N TYR A 69 -5.73 5.62 2.16
CA TYR A 69 -6.41 6.92 2.29
C TYR A 69 -7.82 6.94 1.69
N ALA A 70 -8.02 6.24 0.58
CA ALA A 70 -9.29 6.17 -0.11
C ALA A 70 -10.21 5.02 0.38
N LYS A 71 -9.78 4.20 1.35
CA LYS A 71 -10.43 2.93 1.68
C LYS A 71 -11.90 3.04 2.07
N ASP A 72 -12.23 4.08 2.85
CA ASP A 72 -13.57 4.31 3.38
C ASP A 72 -14.45 5.20 2.46
N LEU A 73 -13.98 5.54 1.26
CA LEU A 73 -14.78 6.29 0.28
C LEU A 73 -15.90 5.43 -0.33
N PRO A 74 -17.05 6.05 -0.68
CA PRO A 74 -18.13 5.34 -1.34
C PRO A 74 -17.77 4.95 -2.78
N ASP A 75 -18.30 3.83 -3.25
CA ASP A 75 -18.10 3.31 -4.61
C ASP A 75 -18.36 4.34 -5.71
N GLU A 76 -19.36 5.21 -5.53
CA GLU A 76 -19.71 6.24 -6.50
C GLU A 76 -18.58 7.25 -6.72
N ALA A 77 -17.82 7.61 -5.67
CA ALA A 77 -16.68 8.50 -5.81
C ALA A 77 -15.61 7.90 -6.75
N PHE A 78 -15.38 6.59 -6.66
CA PHE A 78 -14.44 5.90 -7.54
C PHE A 78 -14.92 5.85 -8.99
N LYS A 79 -16.20 5.53 -9.21
CA LYS A 79 -16.79 5.50 -10.57
C LYS A 79 -16.71 6.85 -11.25
N GLN A 80 -17.02 7.93 -10.53
CA GLN A 80 -16.90 9.30 -11.05
C GLN A 80 -15.46 9.64 -11.45
N VAL A 81 -14.47 9.23 -10.65
CA VAL A 81 -13.06 9.44 -11.01
C VAL A 81 -12.66 8.60 -12.22
N ILE A 82 -13.05 7.31 -12.28
CA ILE A 82 -12.76 6.45 -13.43
C ILE A 82 -13.26 7.07 -14.74
N LEU A 83 -14.49 7.59 -14.73
CA LEU A 83 -15.11 8.22 -15.89
C LEU A 83 -14.50 9.58 -16.23
N SER A 84 -14.36 10.47 -15.24
CA SER A 84 -13.90 11.85 -15.46
C SER A 84 -12.42 11.94 -15.83
N GLN A 85 -11.59 11.04 -15.30
CA GLN A 85 -10.15 10.98 -15.60
C GLN A 85 -9.81 10.04 -16.75
N GLN A 86 -10.83 9.45 -17.41
CA GLN A 86 -10.67 8.51 -18.52
C GLN A 86 -9.71 7.36 -18.17
N LEU A 87 -9.82 6.84 -16.95
CA LEU A 87 -9.07 5.65 -16.53
C LEU A 87 -9.61 4.42 -17.28
N ASP A 88 -8.88 3.29 -17.18
CA ASP A 88 -9.29 2.03 -17.80
C ASP A 88 -10.75 1.67 -17.43
N PRO A 89 -11.68 1.64 -18.41
CA PRO A 89 -13.08 1.33 -18.16
C PRO A 89 -13.31 -0.05 -17.54
N ALA A 90 -12.37 -0.99 -17.71
CA ALA A 90 -12.44 -2.30 -17.08
C ALA A 90 -12.49 -2.22 -15.55
N LEU A 91 -11.95 -1.15 -14.95
CA LEU A 91 -12.03 -0.89 -13.51
C LEU A 91 -13.47 -0.84 -13.00
N LEU A 92 -14.44 -0.39 -13.80
CA LEU A 92 -15.86 -0.32 -13.39
C LEU A 92 -16.44 -1.71 -13.07
N GLY A 93 -15.83 -2.78 -13.59
CA GLY A 93 -16.21 -4.17 -13.30
C GLY A 93 -15.57 -4.76 -12.04
N TYR A 94 -14.92 -3.94 -11.21
CA TYR A 94 -14.30 -4.35 -9.95
C TYR A 94 -14.97 -3.63 -8.77
N ASN A 95 -14.31 -3.58 -7.61
CA ASN A 95 -14.85 -3.01 -6.39
C ASN A 95 -13.78 -2.24 -5.63
N ASN A 96 -14.17 -1.68 -4.47
CA ASN A 96 -13.30 -0.92 -3.59
C ASN A 96 -11.95 -1.62 -3.32
N GLY A 97 -11.91 -2.96 -3.23
CA GLY A 97 -10.68 -3.74 -3.03
C GLY A 97 -9.59 -3.50 -4.08
N ILE A 98 -9.96 -3.08 -5.29
CA ILE A 98 -9.03 -2.64 -6.34
C ILE A 98 -8.94 -1.12 -6.38
N TRP A 99 -10.08 -0.42 -6.29
CA TRP A 99 -10.14 1.01 -6.52
C TRP A 99 -9.37 1.83 -5.49
N HIS A 100 -9.40 1.47 -4.20
CA HIS A 100 -8.73 2.28 -3.17
C HIS A 100 -7.21 2.35 -3.34
N GLY A 101 -6.59 1.37 -4.00
CA GLY A 101 -5.19 1.46 -4.42
C GLY A 101 -5.06 2.22 -5.74
N VAL A 102 -5.63 1.66 -6.81
CA VAL A 102 -5.42 2.15 -8.19
C VAL A 102 -5.95 3.58 -8.38
N VAL A 103 -7.22 3.79 -8.04
CA VAL A 103 -7.92 5.07 -8.16
C VAL A 103 -7.64 5.97 -6.94
N GLY A 104 -7.28 5.37 -5.80
CA GLY A 104 -6.94 6.09 -4.55
C GLY A 104 -5.85 7.14 -4.72
N THR A 105 -4.89 6.90 -5.62
CA THR A 105 -3.81 7.84 -5.95
C THR A 105 -4.34 9.21 -6.39
N TYR A 106 -5.46 9.26 -7.12
CA TYR A 106 -6.10 10.51 -7.51
C TYR A 106 -6.54 11.33 -6.28
N PHE A 107 -7.16 10.68 -5.29
CA PHE A 107 -7.62 11.36 -4.08
C PHE A 107 -6.44 11.85 -3.23
N ILE A 108 -5.34 11.10 -3.18
CA ILE A 108 -4.11 11.51 -2.51
C ILE A 108 -3.53 12.76 -3.19
N GLN A 109 -3.42 12.77 -4.52
CA GLN A 109 -2.93 13.93 -5.27
C GLN A 109 -3.82 15.16 -5.07
N ARG A 110 -5.14 14.97 -5.09
CA ARG A 110 -6.12 16.05 -4.97
C ARG A 110 -6.19 16.63 -3.56
N ASP A 111 -6.26 15.78 -2.54
CA ASP A 111 -6.58 16.19 -1.16
C ASP A 111 -5.34 16.40 -0.30
N LEU A 112 -4.27 15.65 -0.57
CA LEU A 112 -3.02 15.66 0.19
C LEU A 112 -1.86 16.34 -0.57
N GLN A 113 -2.05 16.69 -1.85
CA GLN A 113 -1.03 17.35 -2.67
C GLN A 113 0.31 16.57 -2.71
N ILE A 114 0.24 15.23 -2.63
CA ILE A 114 1.40 14.35 -2.72
C ILE A 114 1.57 13.94 -4.19
N TYR A 115 2.68 14.35 -4.78
CA TYR A 115 2.98 14.10 -6.20
C TYR A 115 4.23 13.25 -6.43
N ASP A 116 4.90 12.79 -5.36
CA ASP A 116 6.08 11.93 -5.48
C ASP A 116 5.69 10.61 -6.19
N PRO A 117 6.30 10.31 -7.36
CA PRO A 117 5.89 9.18 -8.18
C PRO A 117 6.21 7.83 -7.53
N ALA A 118 7.20 7.76 -6.63
CA ALA A 118 7.52 6.53 -5.93
C ALA A 118 6.43 6.21 -4.88
N ILE A 119 5.97 7.21 -4.14
CA ILE A 119 4.84 7.07 -3.20
C ILE A 119 3.57 6.67 -3.95
N LEU A 120 3.19 7.40 -5.01
CA LEU A 120 1.98 7.10 -5.78
C LEU A 120 2.04 5.73 -6.44
N SER A 121 3.22 5.32 -6.93
CA SER A 121 3.45 3.96 -7.45
C SER A 121 3.19 2.89 -6.39
N ALA A 122 3.76 3.06 -5.20
CA ALA A 122 3.63 2.08 -4.12
C ALA A 122 2.17 1.96 -3.66
N VAL A 123 1.47 3.08 -3.50
CA VAL A 123 0.02 3.09 -3.21
C VAL A 123 -0.78 2.44 -4.33
N GLY A 124 -0.52 2.79 -5.59
CA GLY A 124 -1.29 2.24 -6.73
C GLY A 124 -1.18 0.73 -6.89
N LYS A 125 -0.12 0.12 -6.36
CA LYS A 125 0.19 -1.31 -6.47
C LYS A 125 -0.08 -2.11 -5.20
N HIS A 126 -0.34 -1.47 -4.05
CA HIS A 126 -0.29 -2.15 -2.75
C HIS A 126 -1.29 -3.31 -2.58
N THR A 127 -2.36 -3.38 -3.39
CA THR A 127 -3.36 -4.47 -3.32
C THR A 127 -3.20 -5.55 -4.37
N ILE A 128 -2.57 -5.22 -5.50
CA ILE A 128 -2.56 -6.06 -6.71
C ILE A 128 -1.15 -6.46 -7.15
N GLY A 129 -0.13 -5.85 -6.55
CA GLY A 129 1.26 -5.93 -6.96
C GLY A 129 1.48 -5.41 -8.39
N ALA A 130 2.67 -5.68 -8.91
CA ALA A 130 2.96 -5.58 -10.33
C ALA A 130 4.09 -6.56 -10.73
N PRO A 131 4.20 -6.94 -12.02
CA PRO A 131 5.34 -7.72 -12.51
C PRO A 131 6.70 -7.05 -12.27
N LYS A 132 6.73 -5.72 -12.18
CA LYS A 132 7.90 -4.93 -11.78
C LYS A 132 7.51 -4.03 -10.61
N MET A 133 8.19 -4.22 -9.49
CA MET A 133 7.99 -3.44 -8.27
C MET A 133 9.32 -2.86 -7.79
N SER A 134 9.32 -1.55 -7.53
CA SER A 134 10.43 -0.88 -6.84
C SER A 134 10.59 -1.45 -5.41
N LYS A 135 11.71 -1.17 -4.73
CA LYS A 135 11.83 -1.54 -3.31
C LYS A 135 10.70 -0.96 -2.47
N LEU A 136 10.31 0.29 -2.73
CA LEU A 136 9.22 0.94 -2.01
C LEU A 136 7.87 0.27 -2.30
N ASP A 137 7.59 -0.10 -3.56
CA ASP A 137 6.38 -0.84 -3.92
C ASP A 137 6.30 -2.16 -3.14
N GLN A 138 7.41 -2.92 -3.10
CA GLN A 138 7.50 -4.20 -2.37
C GLN A 138 7.31 -3.99 -0.86
N ILE A 139 7.94 -2.96 -0.30
CA ILE A 139 7.84 -2.64 1.13
C ILE A 139 6.41 -2.33 1.53
N ILE A 140 5.69 -1.49 0.76
CA ILE A 140 4.30 -1.11 1.11
C ILE A 140 3.34 -2.28 0.93
N PHE A 141 3.51 -3.07 -0.14
CA PHE A 141 2.76 -4.31 -0.37
C PHE A 141 2.89 -5.24 0.85
N ILE A 142 4.12 -5.59 1.21
CA ILE A 142 4.41 -6.47 2.35
C ILE A 142 3.94 -5.87 3.68
N ALA A 143 4.23 -4.60 3.94
CA ALA A 143 3.94 -3.95 5.21
C ALA A 143 2.44 -3.98 5.53
N ASP A 144 1.57 -3.76 4.54
CA ASP A 144 0.12 -3.87 4.70
C ASP A 144 -0.31 -5.27 5.15
N PHE A 145 0.35 -6.30 4.64
CA PHE A 145 0.04 -7.70 4.90
C PHE A 145 0.57 -8.22 6.23
N ILE A 146 1.72 -7.72 6.71
CA ILE A 146 2.43 -8.29 7.87
C ILE A 146 2.39 -7.43 9.14
N GLU A 147 1.79 -6.23 9.09
CA GLU A 147 1.78 -5.31 10.22
C GLU A 147 1.31 -6.00 11.53
N PRO A 148 1.79 -5.59 12.71
CA PRO A 148 1.61 -6.35 13.96
C PRO A 148 0.16 -6.64 14.38
N GLY A 149 -0.81 -5.84 13.95
CA GLY A 149 -2.24 -6.02 14.22
C GLY A 149 -2.95 -6.98 13.25
N ARG A 150 -2.26 -7.52 12.23
CA ARG A 150 -2.81 -8.55 11.35
C ARG A 150 -2.83 -9.90 12.05
N GLU A 151 -3.99 -10.53 12.03
CA GLU A 151 -4.25 -11.86 12.58
C GLU A 151 -4.97 -12.72 11.54
N PHE A 152 -4.25 -13.63 10.89
CA PHE A 152 -4.81 -14.60 9.95
C PHE A 152 -3.91 -15.84 9.81
N PRO A 153 -4.44 -16.99 9.36
CA PRO A 153 -3.62 -18.18 9.12
C PRO A 153 -2.47 -17.90 8.16
N GLY A 154 -1.23 -18.11 8.63
CA GLY A 154 -0.01 -17.91 7.82
C GLY A 154 0.67 -16.54 7.98
N VAL A 155 0.15 -15.62 8.80
CA VAL A 155 0.77 -14.30 9.02
C VAL A 155 2.22 -14.39 9.56
N ASP A 156 2.51 -15.34 10.44
CA ASP A 156 3.87 -15.51 10.98
C ASP A 156 4.84 -16.06 9.93
N ALA A 157 4.36 -16.91 9.02
CA ALA A 157 5.13 -17.36 7.88
C ALA A 157 5.38 -16.20 6.89
N ALA A 158 4.39 -15.31 6.69
CA ALA A 158 4.55 -14.09 5.91
C ALA A 158 5.61 -13.16 6.50
N ARG A 159 5.57 -12.92 7.82
CA ARG A 159 6.58 -12.16 8.56
C ARG A 159 7.97 -12.77 8.37
N LYS A 160 8.12 -14.08 8.55
CA LYS A 160 9.40 -14.78 8.34
C LYS A 160 9.91 -14.69 6.89
N ALA A 161 9.02 -14.76 5.90
CA ALA A 161 9.38 -14.61 4.49
C ALA A 161 9.88 -13.18 4.21
N ALA A 162 9.16 -12.18 4.69
CA ALA A 162 9.54 -10.77 4.60
C ALA A 162 10.87 -10.46 5.30
N GLU A 163 11.18 -11.14 6.41
CA GLU A 163 12.48 -11.03 7.08
C GLU A 163 13.62 -11.67 6.28
N THR A 164 13.32 -12.64 5.42
CA THR A 164 14.33 -13.31 4.58
C THR A 164 14.74 -12.40 3.42
N SER A 165 13.76 -11.92 2.64
CA SER A 165 13.98 -10.90 1.60
C SER A 165 12.65 -10.27 1.19
N LEU A 166 12.69 -9.06 0.60
CA LEU A 166 11.50 -8.45 0.01
C LEU A 166 10.89 -9.34 -1.08
N ALA A 167 11.71 -9.99 -1.92
CA ALA A 167 11.22 -10.89 -2.96
C ALA A 167 10.45 -12.09 -2.36
N ALA A 168 10.98 -12.69 -1.29
CA ALA A 168 10.30 -13.78 -0.59
C ALA A 168 8.99 -13.34 0.06
N GLY A 169 8.95 -12.16 0.68
CA GLY A 169 7.72 -11.60 1.25
C GLY A 169 6.64 -11.37 0.19
N VAL A 170 7.00 -10.74 -0.93
CA VAL A 170 6.10 -10.50 -2.07
C VAL A 170 5.56 -11.81 -2.63
N ALA A 171 6.44 -12.79 -2.87
CA ALA A 171 6.04 -14.09 -3.41
C ALA A 171 5.05 -14.80 -2.49
N PHE A 172 5.31 -14.77 -1.18
CA PHE A 172 4.44 -15.37 -0.17
C PHE A 172 3.05 -14.71 -0.17
N GLU A 173 3.00 -13.38 -0.10
CA GLU A 173 1.75 -12.62 -0.07
C GLU A 173 0.92 -12.83 -1.34
N LEU A 174 1.53 -12.81 -2.53
CA LEU A 174 0.82 -13.05 -3.80
C LEU A 174 0.24 -14.46 -3.86
N ALA A 175 1.00 -15.48 -3.42
CA ALA A 175 0.53 -16.85 -3.37
C ALA A 175 -0.65 -17.02 -2.39
N GLN A 176 -0.56 -16.43 -1.20
CA GLN A 176 -1.65 -16.47 -0.22
C GLN A 176 -2.90 -15.72 -0.70
N THR A 177 -2.71 -14.53 -1.29
CA THR A 177 -3.82 -13.72 -1.82
C THR A 177 -4.57 -14.47 -2.92
N LEU A 178 -3.86 -15.08 -3.88
CA LEU A 178 -4.52 -15.86 -4.92
C LEU A 178 -5.21 -17.11 -4.37
N ASN A 179 -4.56 -17.84 -3.46
CA ASN A 179 -5.19 -19.00 -2.82
C ASN A 179 -6.49 -18.61 -2.10
N PHE A 180 -6.47 -17.50 -1.37
CA PHE A 180 -7.66 -16.96 -0.72
C PHE A 180 -8.76 -16.62 -1.74
N LEU A 181 -8.46 -15.84 -2.77
CA LEU A 181 -9.44 -15.44 -3.79
C LEU A 181 -10.05 -16.65 -4.51
N VAL A 182 -9.23 -17.63 -4.90
CA VAL A 182 -9.68 -18.87 -5.55
C VAL A 182 -10.58 -19.67 -4.60
N SER A 183 -10.17 -19.87 -3.34
CA SER A 183 -10.96 -20.60 -2.35
C SER A 183 -12.35 -19.97 -2.10
N LYS A 184 -12.44 -18.64 -2.25
CA LYS A 184 -13.68 -17.86 -2.11
C LYS A 184 -14.43 -17.66 -3.42
N LYS A 185 -13.95 -18.21 -4.54
CA LYS A 185 -14.52 -18.03 -5.89
C LYS A 185 -14.72 -16.54 -6.25
N GLN A 186 -13.79 -15.69 -5.80
CA GLN A 186 -13.83 -14.25 -6.05
C GLN A 186 -13.16 -13.90 -7.38
N LYS A 187 -13.64 -12.83 -8.03
CA LYS A 187 -13.05 -12.30 -9.25
C LYS A 187 -11.62 -11.84 -8.97
N ILE A 188 -10.68 -12.33 -9.77
CA ILE A 188 -9.25 -11.99 -9.64
C ILE A 188 -8.92 -10.88 -10.64
N TYR A 189 -8.24 -9.84 -10.17
CA TYR A 189 -7.77 -8.77 -11.05
C TYR A 189 -6.60 -9.29 -11.90
N PRO A 190 -6.59 -9.12 -13.24
CA PRO A 190 -5.57 -9.70 -14.11
C PRO A 190 -4.14 -9.34 -13.72
N LYS A 191 -3.91 -8.12 -13.21
CA LYS A 191 -2.57 -7.72 -12.74
C LYS A 191 -2.10 -8.55 -11.55
N THR A 192 -2.99 -9.03 -10.68
CA THR A 192 -2.61 -9.94 -9.58
C THR A 192 -2.05 -11.25 -10.10
N ILE A 193 -2.64 -11.81 -11.16
CA ILE A 193 -2.13 -13.03 -11.82
C ILE A 193 -0.78 -12.75 -12.48
N ALA A 194 -0.64 -11.62 -13.18
CA ALA A 194 0.63 -11.22 -13.79
C ALA A 194 1.74 -11.01 -12.74
N SER A 195 1.41 -10.40 -11.59
CA SER A 195 2.32 -10.26 -10.45
C SER A 195 2.73 -11.63 -9.90
N TYR A 196 1.78 -12.54 -9.70
CA TYR A 196 2.09 -13.89 -9.24
C TYR A 196 3.04 -14.62 -10.17
N ASN A 197 2.79 -14.59 -11.48
CA ASN A 197 3.68 -15.22 -12.46
C ASN A 197 5.10 -14.64 -12.42
N ALA A 198 5.26 -13.35 -12.14
CA ALA A 198 6.56 -12.71 -12.10
C ALA A 198 7.36 -12.98 -10.81
N TRP A 199 6.67 -13.16 -9.68
CA TRP A 199 7.32 -13.22 -8.36
C TRP A 199 7.32 -14.63 -7.74
N VAL A 200 6.42 -15.51 -8.17
CA VAL A 200 6.25 -16.85 -7.57
C VAL A 200 6.71 -17.97 -8.48
N VAL A 201 6.52 -17.82 -9.79
CA VAL A 201 6.87 -18.87 -10.75
C VAL A 201 8.35 -18.73 -11.12
N HIS A 202 9.12 -19.79 -10.89
CA HIS A 202 10.50 -19.91 -11.37
C HIS A 202 10.49 -20.75 -12.66
N ASN A 203 11.00 -20.18 -13.75
CA ASN A 203 11.27 -20.89 -15.00
C ASN A 203 12.77 -21.20 -15.09
#